data_AF-A0A5C6LMU2-F1
#
_entry.id   AF-A0A5C6LMU2-F1
#
_cell.length_a   1.000
_cell.length_b   1.000
_cell.length_c   1.000
_cell.angle_alpha   90.00
_cell.angle_beta   90.00
_cell.angle_gamma   90.00
#
_symmetry.space_group_name_H-M   'P 1'
#
loop_
_entity.id
_entity.type
_entity.pdbx_description
1 polymer ?
#
loop_
_entity_poly.entity_id
_entity_poly.type
_entity_poly.pdbx_seq_one_letter_code
_entity_poly.pdbx_strand_id
1 'polypeptide(L)'
;MNRKQLFLLLLALFVFRVIYGLCSEFWFADELQIYLIGLKSYTTGTWPTYGPDVVYTNTQIPGALQGLLVSIGFYIAKLPEMPAIVLNIFSFASLSLLAYYITRRIKGVPAWIIWVLCMTTPWTLYYSTRVVNPSYAIALAIPFFICLLEVLPITKDKFIAPWVAFGVMGLVTTLIMQLHMSWILLLPYAGIGFLFYLRTAGFKKTALCLMPYIAGLLIGTLTLIPTWLHPDPQAGNVGANIVFNWKNIGNAVTILTRYWSFAAFEIPYVVGNSEEKWQLLKEQMWIAPFFLFLLLVGFAQVGLFILSYFFKTDNEEWKKMRWLNLFTYLLVFASFFFSIKGPSSHTFCMLLPLPMIYSFYCYEWLITKKAFVLKLLKIIVICGVLFHIGLGVFNYQHRSLYKDRAKVVKALDEMNYKVLGTRRSDDLGYGY
;
A
#
# COMPACT_ATOMS: atom_id res chain seq x y z
N MET A 1 2.97 22.71 15.37
CA MET A 1 1.51 22.46 15.45
C MET A 1 1.23 21.98 16.86
N ASN A 2 0.27 22.57 17.56
CA ASN A 2 -0.05 22.13 18.92
C ASN A 2 -0.84 20.80 18.89
N ARG A 3 -0.99 20.14 20.05
CA ARG A 3 -1.67 18.83 20.15
C ARG A 3 -3.12 18.89 19.66
N LYS A 4 -3.86 19.97 19.98
CA LYS A 4 -5.25 20.15 19.57
C LYS A 4 -5.40 20.24 18.05
N GLN A 5 -4.55 21.03 17.40
CA GLN A 5 -4.53 21.16 15.94
C GLN A 5 -4.18 19.84 15.25
N LEU A 6 -3.20 19.09 15.79
CA LEU A 6 -2.85 17.77 15.26
C LEU A 6 -4.03 16.81 15.38
N PHE A 7 -4.69 16.75 16.54
CA PHE A 7 -5.86 15.91 16.74
C PHE A 7 -7.00 16.23 15.75
N LEU A 8 -7.33 17.51 15.60
CA LEU A 8 -8.37 17.94 14.64
C LEU A 8 -8.00 17.60 13.19
N LEU A 9 -6.73 17.78 12.82
CA LEU A 9 -6.24 17.38 11.50
C LEU A 9 -6.37 15.87 11.28
N LEU A 10 -5.95 15.06 12.26
CA LEU A 10 -6.04 13.60 12.17
C LEU A 10 -7.48 13.12 12.09
N LEU A 11 -8.38 13.70 12.88
CA LEU A 11 -9.80 13.38 12.82
C LEU A 11 -10.38 13.71 11.44
N ALA A 12 -10.09 14.90 10.91
CA ALA A 12 -10.55 15.31 9.58
C ALA A 12 -10.00 14.39 8.48
N LEU A 13 -8.71 14.04 8.53
CA LEU A 13 -8.07 13.13 7.58
C LEU A 13 -8.64 11.71 7.67
N PHE A 14 -8.91 11.21 8.88
CA PHE A 14 -9.51 9.90 9.09
C PHE A 14 -10.91 9.84 8.49
N VAL A 15 -11.78 10.82 8.82
CA VAL A 15 -13.14 10.90 8.28
C VAL A 15 -13.12 11.02 6.76
N PHE A 16 -12.26 11.89 6.21
CA PHE A 16 -12.11 12.04 4.77
C PHE A 16 -11.72 10.73 4.08
N ARG A 17 -10.75 10.00 4.62
CA ARG A 17 -10.29 8.72 4.07
C ARG A 17 -11.34 7.64 4.13
N VAL A 18 -12.08 7.54 5.24
CA VAL A 18 -13.19 6.59 5.39
C VAL A 18 -14.27 6.88 4.35
N ILE A 19 -14.72 8.13 4.22
CA ILE A 19 -15.73 8.52 3.22
C ILE A 19 -15.24 8.21 1.82
N TYR A 20 -14.00 8.57 1.49
CA TYR A 20 -13.42 8.28 0.18
C TYR A 20 -13.37 6.77 -0.11
N GLY A 21 -12.93 5.96 0.85
CA GLY A 21 -12.87 4.51 0.73
C GLY A 21 -14.25 3.87 0.53
N LEU A 22 -15.26 4.34 1.25
CA LEU A 22 -16.65 3.89 1.09
C LEU A 22 -17.24 4.26 -0.27
N CYS A 23 -16.77 5.35 -0.88
CA CYS A 23 -17.16 5.75 -2.23
C CYS A 23 -16.31 5.10 -3.33
N SER A 24 -15.23 4.39 -2.99
CA SER A 24 -14.28 3.85 -3.98
C SER A 24 -14.78 2.56 -4.64
N GLU A 25 -13.99 2.03 -5.58
CA GLU A 25 -14.31 0.80 -6.32
C GLU A 25 -14.65 -0.39 -5.39
N PHE A 26 -15.75 -1.07 -5.71
CA PHE A 26 -16.23 -2.26 -5.01
C PHE A 26 -16.59 -3.40 -5.97
N TRP A 27 -17.07 -3.08 -7.17
CA TRP A 27 -17.65 -4.06 -8.09
C TRP A 27 -16.65 -4.62 -9.08
N PHE A 28 -15.46 -4.05 -9.16
CA PHE A 28 -14.38 -4.62 -9.95
C PHE A 28 -13.95 -5.99 -9.41
N ALA A 29 -13.45 -6.83 -10.31
CA ALA A 29 -13.32 -8.26 -10.04
C ALA A 29 -12.38 -8.57 -8.86
N ASP A 30 -11.31 -7.80 -8.67
CA ASP A 30 -10.37 -8.07 -7.59
C ASP A 30 -10.95 -7.65 -6.23
N GLU A 31 -11.57 -6.48 -6.13
CA GLU A 31 -12.25 -5.97 -4.94
C GLU A 31 -13.37 -6.92 -4.49
N LEU A 32 -14.21 -7.34 -5.44
CA LEU A 32 -15.30 -8.27 -5.17
C LEU A 32 -14.78 -9.62 -4.68
N GLN A 33 -13.74 -10.16 -5.32
CA GLN A 33 -13.17 -11.45 -4.92
C GLN A 33 -12.52 -11.39 -3.53
N ILE A 34 -11.80 -10.31 -3.20
CA ILE A 34 -11.25 -10.11 -1.84
C ILE A 34 -12.36 -9.99 -0.79
N TYR A 35 -13.41 -9.24 -1.09
CA TYR A 35 -14.57 -9.11 -0.19
C TYR A 35 -15.27 -10.45 0.03
N LEU A 36 -15.47 -11.23 -1.04
CA LEU A 36 -16.10 -12.56 -1.00
C LEU A 36 -15.31 -13.57 -0.16
N ILE A 37 -13.97 -13.49 -0.09
CA ILE A 37 -13.18 -14.39 0.78
C ILE A 37 -13.63 -14.23 2.25
N GLY A 38 -13.71 -12.99 2.74
CA GLY A 38 -14.14 -12.74 4.11
C GLY A 38 -15.64 -12.96 4.33
N LEU A 39 -16.47 -12.62 3.34
CA LEU A 39 -17.91 -12.85 3.42
C LEU A 39 -18.22 -14.36 3.46
N LYS A 40 -17.54 -15.18 2.64
CA LYS A 40 -17.65 -16.64 2.68
C LYS A 40 -17.32 -17.15 4.08
N SER A 41 -16.13 -16.83 4.59
CA SER A 41 -15.70 -17.24 5.94
C SER A 41 -16.70 -16.85 7.03
N TYR A 42 -17.23 -15.62 7.00
CA TYR A 42 -18.22 -15.16 7.97
C TYR A 42 -19.57 -15.89 7.85
N THR A 43 -20.08 -16.05 6.63
CA THR A 43 -21.42 -16.61 6.38
C THR A 43 -21.51 -18.11 6.60
N THR A 44 -20.43 -18.84 6.33
CA THR A 44 -20.36 -20.30 6.50
C THR A 44 -19.74 -20.72 7.84
N GLY A 45 -19.07 -19.81 8.54
CA GLY A 45 -18.27 -20.11 9.72
C GLY A 45 -16.99 -20.90 9.39
N THR A 46 -16.59 -20.99 8.12
CA THR A 46 -15.39 -21.73 7.73
C THR A 46 -14.12 -20.90 7.89
N TRP A 47 -13.04 -21.58 8.26
CA TRP A 47 -11.72 -20.97 8.32
C TRP A 47 -11.18 -20.70 6.92
N PRO A 48 -10.68 -19.50 6.61
CA PRO A 48 -10.30 -19.19 5.25
C PRO A 48 -8.92 -19.74 4.90
N THR A 49 -8.75 -21.00 4.51
CA THR A 49 -7.40 -21.59 4.32
C THR A 49 -6.57 -20.92 3.22
N TYR A 50 -7.21 -20.34 2.21
CA TYR A 50 -6.55 -19.64 1.10
C TYR A 50 -6.94 -18.17 1.00
N GLY A 51 -5.96 -17.36 0.56
CA GLY A 51 -6.06 -15.93 0.35
C GLY A 51 -6.42 -15.55 -1.09
N PRO A 52 -5.93 -14.41 -1.59
CA PRO A 52 -6.25 -13.90 -2.93
C PRO A 52 -5.94 -14.87 -4.07
N ASP A 53 -6.76 -14.81 -5.13
CA ASP A 53 -6.48 -15.52 -6.37
C ASP A 53 -5.44 -14.77 -7.21
N VAL A 54 -4.57 -15.54 -7.87
CA VAL A 54 -3.64 -15.08 -8.89
C VAL A 54 -4.20 -15.45 -10.26
N VAL A 55 -4.87 -14.48 -10.87
CA VAL A 55 -5.70 -14.67 -12.08
C VAL A 55 -4.93 -15.32 -13.24
N TYR A 56 -3.66 -14.97 -13.42
CA TYR A 56 -2.88 -15.42 -14.59
C TYR A 56 -2.48 -16.89 -14.55
N THR A 57 -2.38 -17.45 -13.35
CA THR A 57 -1.95 -18.84 -13.15
C THR A 57 -3.06 -19.71 -12.60
N ASN A 58 -4.26 -19.15 -12.36
CA ASN A 58 -5.38 -19.83 -11.69
C ASN A 58 -4.93 -20.50 -10.38
N THR A 59 -4.15 -19.77 -9.57
CA THR A 59 -3.64 -20.26 -8.27
C THR A 59 -4.10 -19.37 -7.14
N GLN A 60 -4.06 -19.85 -5.89
CA GLN A 60 -4.33 -19.02 -4.71
C GLN A 60 -3.08 -18.78 -3.87
N ILE A 61 -2.96 -17.59 -3.30
CA ILE A 61 -1.94 -17.31 -2.29
C ILE A 61 -2.31 -18.09 -1.02
N PRO A 62 -1.43 -18.94 -0.47
CA PRO A 62 -1.74 -19.71 0.73
C PRO A 62 -1.88 -18.80 1.96
N GLY A 63 -2.79 -19.16 2.86
CA GLY A 63 -2.94 -18.54 4.18
C GLY A 63 -4.19 -17.71 4.37
N ALA A 64 -4.60 -17.64 5.64
CA ALA A 64 -5.92 -17.15 6.02
C ALA A 64 -6.03 -15.65 6.22
N LEU A 65 -4.90 -14.96 6.28
CA LEU A 65 -4.86 -13.58 6.74
C LEU A 65 -5.81 -12.66 5.96
N GLN A 66 -5.88 -12.78 4.63
CA GLN A 66 -6.77 -11.92 3.83
C GLN A 66 -8.24 -12.12 4.20
N GLY A 67 -8.68 -13.38 4.34
CA GLY A 67 -10.05 -13.70 4.71
C GLY A 67 -10.39 -13.23 6.12
N LEU A 68 -9.50 -13.46 7.08
CA LEU A 68 -9.66 -13.02 8.47
C LEU A 68 -9.74 -11.50 8.60
N LEU A 69 -8.89 -10.76 7.87
CA LEU A 69 -8.87 -9.29 7.89
C LEU A 69 -10.15 -8.68 7.31
N VAL A 70 -10.84 -9.39 6.41
CA VAL A 70 -12.13 -8.95 5.87
C VAL A 70 -13.27 -9.41 6.79
N SER A 71 -13.26 -10.68 7.23
CA SER A 71 -14.35 -11.26 8.03
C SER A 71 -14.48 -10.64 9.41
N ILE A 72 -13.38 -10.18 10.03
CA ILE A 72 -13.41 -9.47 11.32
C ILE A 72 -14.34 -8.25 11.29
N GLY A 73 -14.47 -7.58 10.13
CA GLY A 73 -15.42 -6.48 9.97
C GLY A 73 -16.86 -6.92 10.27
N PHE A 74 -17.27 -8.06 9.72
CA PHE A 74 -18.62 -8.59 9.91
C PHE A 74 -18.87 -9.13 11.33
N TYR A 75 -17.83 -9.64 12.00
CA TYR A 75 -17.91 -10.04 13.40
C TYR A 75 -18.04 -8.86 14.36
N ILE A 76 -17.48 -7.69 14.02
CA ILE A 76 -17.68 -6.46 14.81
C ILE A 76 -19.10 -5.94 14.63
N ALA A 77 -19.57 -5.85 13.38
CA ALA A 77 -20.95 -5.51 13.07
C ALA A 77 -21.35 -6.09 11.71
N LYS A 78 -22.59 -6.59 11.63
CA LYS A 78 -23.19 -7.12 10.40
C LYS A 78 -23.61 -5.98 9.46
N LEU A 79 -22.63 -5.23 8.94
CA LEU A 79 -22.84 -4.13 8.01
C LEU A 79 -21.91 -4.29 6.79
N PRO A 80 -22.41 -4.03 5.56
CA PRO A 80 -21.63 -4.09 4.33
C PRO A 80 -20.31 -3.30 4.36
N GLU A 81 -20.29 -2.16 5.06
CA GLU A 81 -19.19 -1.20 5.11
C GLU A 81 -18.02 -1.64 6.01
N MET A 82 -18.24 -2.57 6.93
CA MET A 82 -17.30 -2.83 8.02
C MET A 82 -15.91 -3.26 7.59
N PRO A 83 -15.73 -4.12 6.56
CA PRO A 83 -14.39 -4.43 6.07
C PRO A 83 -13.61 -3.20 5.61
N ALA A 84 -14.27 -2.23 4.97
CA ALA A 84 -13.64 -0.99 4.55
C ALA A 84 -13.29 -0.10 5.76
N ILE A 85 -14.17 -0.02 6.77
CA ILE A 85 -13.91 0.76 7.99
C ILE A 85 -12.71 0.19 8.76
N VAL A 86 -12.67 -1.13 8.99
CA VAL A 86 -11.56 -1.81 9.68
C VAL A 86 -10.24 -1.59 8.94
N LEU A 87 -10.25 -1.76 7.61
CA LEU A 87 -9.07 -1.47 6.79
C LEU A 87 -8.62 -0.01 6.95
N ASN A 88 -9.53 0.96 6.95
CA ASN A 88 -9.16 2.37 7.11
C ASN A 88 -8.60 2.68 8.49
N ILE A 89 -9.08 2.04 9.57
CA ILE A 89 -8.47 2.15 10.90
C ILE A 89 -7.02 1.63 10.86
N PHE A 90 -6.83 0.44 10.31
CA PHE A 90 -5.53 -0.20 10.22
C PHE A 90 -4.55 0.61 9.36
N SER A 91 -4.96 1.02 8.16
CA SER A 91 -4.12 1.80 7.25
C SER A 91 -3.85 3.20 7.77
N PHE A 92 -4.80 3.83 8.44
CA PHE A 92 -4.61 5.15 9.06
C PHE A 92 -3.58 5.09 10.18
N ALA A 93 -3.56 4.03 11.00
CA ALA A 93 -2.55 3.84 12.03
C ALA A 93 -1.14 3.71 11.40
N SER A 94 -1.00 2.90 10.35
CA SER A 94 0.26 2.74 9.63
C SER A 94 0.73 4.03 8.95
N LEU A 95 -0.14 4.72 8.22
CA LEU A 95 0.21 6.01 7.59
C LEU A 95 0.50 7.09 8.62
N SER A 96 -0.11 7.02 9.80
CA SER A 96 0.22 7.93 10.91
C SER A 96 1.63 7.69 11.43
N LEU A 97 2.05 6.42 11.52
CA LEU A 97 3.43 6.06 11.84
C LEU A 97 4.40 6.58 10.77
N LEU A 98 4.06 6.49 9.48
CA LEU A 98 4.86 7.04 8.38
C LEU A 98 4.99 8.56 8.45
N ALA A 99 3.88 9.28 8.58
CA ALA A 99 3.88 10.73 8.68
C ALA A 99 4.67 11.20 9.91
N TYR A 100 4.45 10.55 11.07
CA TYR A 100 5.21 10.82 12.28
C TYR A 100 6.72 10.59 12.07
N TYR A 101 7.10 9.46 11.47
CA TYR A 101 8.48 9.15 11.13
C TYR A 101 9.11 10.26 10.27
N ILE A 102 8.43 10.69 9.21
CA ILE A 102 8.89 11.75 8.30
C ILE A 102 9.05 13.08 9.05
N THR A 103 8.08 13.48 9.88
CA THR A 103 8.17 14.73 10.66
C THR A 103 9.32 14.74 11.68
N ARG A 104 9.80 13.57 12.11
CA ARG A 104 11.01 13.48 12.94
C ARG A 104 12.27 13.78 12.15
N ARG A 105 12.35 13.32 10.90
CA ARG A 105 13.55 13.43 10.04
C ARG A 105 13.64 14.75 9.28
N ILE A 106 12.51 15.26 8.82
CA ILE A 106 12.44 16.39 7.90
C ILE A 106 11.75 17.55 8.61
N LYS A 107 12.49 18.64 8.83
CA LYS A 107 12.06 19.78 9.66
C LYS A 107 11.70 21.01 8.84
N GLY A 108 12.21 21.13 7.61
CA GLY A 108 11.95 22.26 6.73
C GLY A 108 10.59 22.20 6.01
N VAL A 109 9.86 21.09 6.10
CA VAL A 109 8.48 20.98 5.60
C VAL A 109 7.50 21.10 6.77
N PRO A 110 6.48 21.98 6.72
CA PRO A 110 5.48 22.06 7.77
C PRO A 110 4.80 20.72 8.04
N ALA A 111 4.76 20.30 9.30
CA ALA A 111 4.26 18.99 9.69
C ALA A 111 2.87 18.67 9.11
N TRP A 112 1.93 19.63 9.12
CA TRP A 112 0.59 19.40 8.58
C TRP A 112 0.60 19.04 7.09
N ILE A 113 1.54 19.56 6.29
CA ILE A 113 1.68 19.18 4.87
C ILE A 113 2.14 17.73 4.76
N ILE A 114 3.09 17.31 5.61
CA ILE A 114 3.53 15.92 5.67
C ILE A 114 2.35 15.00 5.98
N TRP A 115 1.61 15.30 7.05
CA TRP A 115 0.43 14.53 7.45
C TRP A 115 -0.63 14.45 6.35
N VAL A 116 -0.97 15.57 5.71
CA VAL A 116 -1.97 15.58 4.63
C VAL A 116 -1.48 14.78 3.43
N LEU A 117 -0.28 15.05 2.91
CA LEU A 117 0.24 14.36 1.72
C LEU A 117 0.39 12.86 1.95
N CYS A 118 0.91 12.41 3.10
CA CYS A 118 0.96 10.97 3.41
C CYS A 118 -0.42 10.30 3.44
N MET A 119 -1.47 11.05 3.76
CA MET A 119 -2.83 10.51 3.90
C MET A 119 -3.69 10.68 2.65
N THR A 120 -3.34 11.61 1.75
CA THR A 120 -4.18 12.04 0.64
C THR A 120 -3.50 12.01 -0.73
N THR A 121 -2.27 11.50 -0.86
CA THR A 121 -1.73 11.25 -2.21
C THR A 121 -2.61 10.22 -2.94
N PRO A 122 -2.70 10.28 -4.29
CA PRO A 122 -3.59 9.40 -5.03
C PRO A 122 -3.35 7.90 -4.75
N TRP A 123 -2.10 7.46 -4.67
CA TRP A 123 -1.77 6.07 -4.35
C TRP A 123 -2.18 5.65 -2.94
N THR A 124 -2.03 6.52 -1.94
CA THR A 124 -2.45 6.19 -0.58
C THR A 124 -3.97 6.16 -0.49
N LEU A 125 -4.69 7.08 -1.11
CA LEU A 125 -6.14 7.00 -1.14
C LEU A 125 -6.63 5.79 -1.92
N TYR A 126 -6.07 5.52 -3.09
CA TYR A 126 -6.52 4.43 -3.96
C TYR A 126 -6.18 3.04 -3.40
N TYR A 127 -5.00 2.84 -2.83
CA TYR A 127 -4.56 1.54 -2.29
C TYR A 127 -4.26 1.56 -0.78
N SER A 128 -5.16 2.16 0.00
CA SER A 128 -5.22 1.89 1.45
C SER A 128 -6.59 2.17 2.08
N THR A 129 -7.60 2.48 1.27
CA THR A 129 -8.96 2.80 1.74
C THR A 129 -10.02 1.81 1.25
N ARG A 130 -9.69 0.95 0.28
CA ARG A 130 -10.61 -0.01 -0.36
C ARG A 130 -10.18 -1.45 -0.17
N VAL A 131 -11.16 -2.35 -0.13
CA VAL A 131 -11.00 -3.77 0.22
C VAL A 131 -10.39 -4.54 -0.95
N VAL A 132 -9.07 -4.42 -1.08
CA VAL A 132 -8.27 -5.11 -2.09
C VAL A 132 -6.90 -5.45 -1.47
N ASN A 133 -6.27 -6.54 -1.89
CA ASN A 133 -5.07 -7.06 -1.24
C ASN A 133 -3.87 -6.08 -1.19
N PRO A 134 -3.55 -5.26 -2.22
CA PRO A 134 -2.57 -4.18 -2.10
C PRO A 134 -2.79 -3.23 -0.91
N SER A 135 -4.04 -2.93 -0.54
CA SER A 135 -4.33 -2.00 0.56
C SER A 135 -3.82 -2.52 1.90
N TYR A 136 -4.00 -3.82 2.15
CA TYR A 136 -3.49 -4.48 3.35
C TYR A 136 -1.97 -4.63 3.29
N ALA A 137 -1.43 -4.95 2.12
CA ALA A 137 0.02 -5.08 1.91
C ALA A 137 0.76 -3.75 2.15
N ILE A 138 0.25 -2.62 1.68
CA ILE A 138 0.83 -1.29 1.95
C ILE A 138 0.76 -0.95 3.44
N ALA A 139 -0.38 -1.19 4.08
CA ALA A 139 -0.55 -0.92 5.51
C ALA A 139 0.47 -1.69 6.36
N LEU A 140 0.80 -2.94 5.99
CA LEU A 140 1.84 -3.73 6.63
C LEU A 140 3.27 -3.32 6.20
N ALA A 141 3.47 -2.92 4.95
CA ALA A 141 4.80 -2.59 4.44
C ALA A 141 5.39 -1.32 5.10
N ILE A 142 4.53 -0.39 5.53
CA ILE A 142 4.96 0.81 6.25
C ILE A 142 5.78 0.49 7.51
N PRO A 143 5.28 -0.27 8.51
CA PRO A 143 6.06 -0.63 9.68
C PRO A 143 7.30 -1.45 9.33
N PHE A 144 7.27 -2.30 8.29
CA PHE A 144 8.48 -2.99 7.81
C PHE A 144 9.56 -2.00 7.39
N PHE A 145 9.24 -1.06 6.50
CA PHE A 145 10.24 -0.11 5.98
C PHE A 145 10.72 0.88 7.04
N ILE A 146 9.88 1.26 7.99
CA ILE A 146 10.31 2.06 9.13
C ILE A 146 11.31 1.28 10.00
N CYS A 147 11.01 0.02 10.31
CA CYS A 147 11.93 -0.84 11.06
C CYS A 147 13.26 -1.06 10.31
N LEU A 148 13.21 -1.23 8.98
CA LEU A 148 14.40 -1.30 8.14
C LEU A 148 15.24 -0.03 8.28
N LEU A 149 14.64 1.15 8.11
CA LEU A 149 15.37 2.41 8.20
C LEU A 149 15.97 2.64 9.60
N GLU A 150 15.31 2.13 10.65
CA GLU A 150 15.78 2.19 12.03
C GLU A 150 16.98 1.26 12.30
N VAL A 151 17.15 0.15 11.56
CA VAL A 151 18.35 -0.68 11.67
C VAL A 151 19.49 -0.19 10.78
N LEU A 152 19.17 0.38 9.62
CA LEU A 152 20.18 0.92 8.70
C LEU A 152 20.89 2.15 9.30
N PRO A 153 22.14 2.43 8.89
CA PRO A 153 22.88 3.62 9.34
C PRO A 153 22.44 4.87 8.54
N ILE A 154 21.14 5.03 8.26
CA ILE A 154 20.60 6.17 7.52
C ILE A 154 20.44 7.35 8.44
N THR A 155 19.73 7.13 9.56
CA THR A 155 19.34 8.19 10.50
C THR A 155 20.08 8.03 11.82
N LYS A 156 20.31 9.16 12.52
CA LYS A 156 20.98 9.14 13.83
C LYS A 156 20.01 9.04 15.01
N ASP A 157 18.86 9.72 14.92
CA ASP A 157 17.85 9.78 15.98
C ASP A 157 16.91 8.54 15.94
N LYS A 158 17.44 7.36 16.23
CA LYS A 158 16.67 6.10 16.23
C LYS A 158 15.72 6.04 17.43
N PHE A 159 14.52 5.51 17.24
CA PHE A 159 13.51 5.34 18.30
C PHE A 159 12.93 3.92 18.38
N ILE A 160 13.27 3.02 17.46
CA ILE A 160 12.91 1.59 17.56
C ILE A 160 14.15 0.78 17.90
N ALA A 161 14.05 -0.01 18.98
CA ALA A 161 15.13 -0.91 19.36
C ALA A 161 15.36 -1.97 18.26
N PRO A 162 16.62 -2.34 17.93
CA PRO A 162 16.90 -3.27 16.83
C PRO A 162 16.16 -4.61 16.94
N TRP A 163 16.04 -5.18 18.13
CA TRP A 163 15.34 -6.45 18.33
C TRP A 163 13.84 -6.35 18.00
N VAL A 164 13.19 -5.23 18.32
CA VAL A 164 11.80 -4.95 17.92
C VAL A 164 11.73 -4.77 16.40
N ALA A 165 12.65 -4.01 15.82
CA ALA A 165 12.68 -3.76 14.38
C ALA A 165 12.80 -5.06 13.58
N PHE A 166 13.73 -5.94 13.98
CA PHE A 166 13.88 -7.27 13.37
C PHE A 166 12.65 -8.16 13.61
N GLY A 167 12.06 -8.15 14.81
CA GLY A 167 10.83 -8.89 15.07
C GLY A 167 9.65 -8.45 14.19
N VAL A 168 9.45 -7.14 14.05
CA VAL A 168 8.41 -6.57 13.17
C VAL A 168 8.70 -6.89 11.70
N MET A 169 9.95 -6.78 11.24
CA MET A 169 10.31 -7.14 9.87
C MET A 169 10.00 -8.62 9.57
N GLY A 170 10.32 -9.52 10.50
CA GLY A 170 9.98 -10.95 10.37
C GLY A 170 8.47 -11.17 10.31
N LEU A 171 7.73 -10.62 11.28
CA LEU A 171 6.26 -10.72 11.34
C LEU A 171 5.59 -10.22 10.06
N VAL A 172 5.93 -9.01 9.63
CA VAL A 172 5.32 -8.41 8.45
C VAL A 172 5.63 -9.20 7.19
N THR A 173 6.82 -9.81 7.08
CA THR A 173 7.20 -10.59 5.89
C THR A 173 6.23 -11.74 5.66
N THR A 174 5.91 -12.53 6.69
CA THR A 174 4.99 -13.67 6.57
C THR A 174 3.52 -13.26 6.55
N LEU A 175 3.17 -12.10 7.11
CA LEU A 175 1.83 -11.53 6.92
C LEU A 175 1.62 -11.10 5.46
N ILE A 176 2.54 -10.32 4.87
CA ILE A 176 2.42 -9.88 3.46
C ILE A 176 2.50 -11.07 2.50
N MET A 177 3.26 -12.10 2.82
CA MET A 177 3.31 -13.35 2.03
C MET A 177 1.92 -13.95 1.79
N GLN A 178 1.01 -13.84 2.76
CA GLN A 178 -0.37 -14.34 2.67
C GLN A 178 -1.33 -13.40 1.92
N LEU A 179 -0.88 -12.19 1.58
CA LEU A 179 -1.71 -11.15 0.96
C LEU A 179 -1.28 -10.84 -0.47
N HIS A 180 0.03 -10.84 -0.74
CA HIS A 180 0.56 -10.33 -1.98
C HIS A 180 1.94 -10.89 -2.34
N MET A 181 2.09 -11.28 -3.61
CA MET A 181 3.29 -11.95 -4.14
C MET A 181 4.59 -11.16 -4.07
N SER A 182 4.49 -9.84 -3.93
CA SER A 182 5.67 -8.98 -3.83
C SER A 182 6.38 -9.04 -2.47
N TRP A 183 5.89 -9.85 -1.52
CA TRP A 183 6.59 -10.13 -0.25
C TRP A 183 8.04 -10.57 -0.47
N ILE A 184 8.34 -11.22 -1.60
CA ILE A 184 9.69 -11.66 -1.95
C ILE A 184 10.68 -10.49 -2.01
N LEU A 185 10.21 -9.28 -2.34
CA LEU A 185 11.03 -8.06 -2.36
C LEU A 185 11.49 -7.66 -0.96
N LEU A 186 10.82 -8.12 0.11
CA LEU A 186 11.19 -7.83 1.50
C LEU A 186 12.47 -8.55 1.94
N LEU A 187 12.72 -9.76 1.41
CA LEU A 187 13.85 -10.59 1.85
C LEU A 187 15.21 -9.92 1.59
N PRO A 188 15.48 -9.34 0.40
CA PRO A 188 16.69 -8.56 0.19
C PRO A 188 16.85 -7.40 1.18
N TYR A 189 15.77 -6.70 1.54
CA TYR A 189 15.84 -5.62 2.52
C TYR A 189 16.17 -6.14 3.92
N ALA A 190 15.53 -7.22 4.37
CA ALA A 190 15.84 -7.84 5.65
C ALA A 190 17.31 -8.29 5.70
N GLY A 191 17.80 -8.91 4.61
CA GLY A 191 19.20 -9.30 4.45
C GLY A 191 20.15 -8.10 4.55
N ILE A 192 19.87 -7.00 3.85
CA ILE A 192 20.66 -5.75 3.96
C ILE A 192 20.60 -5.20 5.39
N GLY A 193 19.44 -5.23 6.05
CA GLY A 193 19.29 -4.85 7.45
C GLY A 193 20.23 -5.65 8.35
N PHE A 194 20.27 -6.97 8.21
CA PHE A 194 21.20 -7.84 8.94
C PHE A 194 22.66 -7.55 8.61
N LEU A 195 23.02 -7.38 7.33
CA LEU A 195 24.40 -7.11 6.90
C LEU A 195 24.92 -5.79 7.49
N PHE A 196 24.13 -4.71 7.43
CA PHE A 196 24.52 -3.43 8.01
C PHE A 196 24.55 -3.47 9.54
N TYR A 197 23.63 -4.19 10.17
CA TYR A 197 23.63 -4.35 11.62
C TYR A 197 24.83 -5.20 12.10
N LEU A 198 25.20 -6.24 11.36
CA LEU A 198 26.42 -7.02 11.59
C LEU A 198 27.66 -6.13 11.53
N ARG A 199 27.76 -5.30 10.50
CA ARG A 199 28.89 -4.37 10.33
C ARG A 199 28.98 -3.31 11.43
N THR A 200 27.85 -2.86 11.96
CA THR A 200 27.81 -1.72 12.90
C THR A 200 27.76 -2.14 14.38
N ALA A 201 27.10 -3.26 14.69
CA ALA A 201 26.88 -3.74 16.06
C ALA A 201 27.65 -5.04 16.39
N GLY A 202 28.20 -5.72 15.39
CA GLY A 202 28.96 -6.97 15.54
C GLY A 202 28.10 -8.24 15.56
N PHE A 203 28.78 -9.39 15.48
CA PHE A 203 28.15 -10.70 15.34
C PHE A 203 27.22 -11.05 16.50
N LYS A 204 27.67 -10.90 17.75
CA LYS A 204 26.90 -11.28 18.94
C LYS A 204 25.54 -10.58 19.02
N LYS A 205 25.51 -9.25 18.80
CA LYS A 205 24.26 -8.48 18.82
C LYS A 205 23.35 -8.83 17.65
N THR A 206 23.93 -9.12 16.49
CA THR A 206 23.18 -9.54 15.30
C THR A 206 22.55 -10.90 15.48
N ALA A 207 23.28 -11.87 16.02
CA ALA A 207 22.75 -13.19 16.36
C ALA A 207 21.59 -13.10 17.36
N LEU A 208 21.66 -12.21 18.35
CA LEU A 208 20.54 -11.96 19.27
C LEU A 208 19.32 -11.36 18.57
N CYS A 209 19.48 -10.61 17.48
CA CYS A 209 18.38 -10.06 16.70
C CYS A 209 17.81 -11.05 15.66
N LEU A 210 18.51 -12.16 15.38
CA LEU A 210 17.98 -13.23 14.55
C LEU A 210 16.80 -13.93 15.25
N MET A 211 16.88 -14.12 16.58
CA MET A 211 15.81 -14.73 17.37
C MET A 211 14.46 -14.01 17.27
N PRO A 212 14.35 -12.68 17.51
CA PRO A 212 13.09 -11.98 17.33
C PRO A 212 12.64 -11.97 15.87
N TYR A 213 13.54 -11.91 14.88
CA TYR A 213 13.16 -12.02 13.47
C TYR A 213 12.48 -13.37 13.17
N ILE A 214 13.09 -14.48 13.61
CA ILE A 214 12.52 -15.82 13.46
C ILE A 214 11.20 -15.93 14.23
N ALA A 215 11.13 -15.43 15.47
CA ALA A 215 9.89 -15.42 16.24
C ALA A 215 8.78 -14.63 15.51
N GLY A 216 9.11 -13.49 14.92
CA GLY A 216 8.21 -12.71 14.09
C GLY A 216 7.69 -13.52 12.90
N LEU A 217 8.59 -14.16 12.13
CA LEU A 217 8.22 -15.03 11.02
C LEU A 217 7.22 -16.10 11.48
N LEU A 218 7.55 -16.82 12.56
CA LEU A 218 6.73 -17.90 13.12
C LEU A 218 5.34 -17.40 13.55
N ILE A 219 5.27 -16.27 14.26
CA ILE A 219 3.99 -15.67 14.66
C ILE A 219 3.14 -15.33 13.42
N GLY A 220 3.73 -14.73 12.39
CA GLY A 220 3.00 -14.42 11.16
C GLY A 220 2.58 -15.66 10.37
N THR A 221 3.26 -16.80 10.54
CA THR A 221 2.84 -18.07 9.93
C THR A 221 1.71 -18.79 10.66
N LEU A 222 1.28 -18.35 11.84
CA LEU A 222 0.22 -19.06 12.59
C LEU A 222 -1.08 -19.19 11.80
N THR A 223 -1.43 -18.19 10.98
CA THR A 223 -2.61 -18.23 10.11
C THR A 223 -2.45 -19.11 8.86
N LEU A 224 -1.25 -19.62 8.58
CA LEU A 224 -0.99 -20.60 7.53
C LEU A 224 -1.22 -22.04 7.99
N ILE A 225 -1.16 -22.31 9.30
CA ILE A 225 -1.22 -23.67 9.85
C ILE A 225 -2.39 -24.48 9.27
N PRO A 226 -3.64 -23.96 9.21
CA PRO A 226 -4.75 -24.73 8.64
C PRO A 226 -4.58 -25.07 7.16
N THR A 227 -3.93 -24.19 6.39
CA THR A 227 -3.58 -24.45 4.97
C THR A 227 -2.60 -25.60 4.83
N TRP A 228 -1.64 -25.72 5.73
CA TRP A 228 -0.65 -26.82 5.71
C TRP A 228 -1.25 -28.15 6.17
N LEU A 229 -2.22 -28.11 7.09
CA LEU A 229 -2.93 -29.30 7.54
C LEU A 229 -3.97 -29.78 6.52
N HIS A 230 -4.50 -28.87 5.71
CA HIS A 230 -5.51 -29.14 4.69
C HIS A 230 -5.12 -28.49 3.35
N PRO A 231 -4.03 -28.94 2.71
CA PRO A 231 -3.64 -28.42 1.41
C PRO A 231 -4.66 -28.87 0.36
N ASP A 232 -5.15 -27.93 -0.43
CA ASP A 232 -5.94 -28.19 -1.62
C ASP A 232 -5.01 -28.40 -2.83
N PRO A 233 -4.92 -29.62 -3.40
CA PRO A 233 -4.09 -29.90 -4.57
C PRO A 233 -4.49 -29.09 -5.80
N GLN A 234 -5.73 -28.60 -5.86
CA GLN A 234 -6.28 -27.84 -6.98
C GLN A 234 -6.06 -26.33 -6.85
N ALA A 235 -5.64 -25.83 -5.67
CA ALA A 235 -5.29 -24.42 -5.47
C ALA A 235 -4.04 -23.96 -6.26
N GLY A 236 -3.36 -24.91 -6.91
CA GLY A 236 -2.28 -24.69 -7.86
C GLY A 236 -0.96 -24.25 -7.23
N ASN A 237 0.06 -24.08 -8.08
CA ASN A 237 1.41 -23.72 -7.63
C ASN A 237 1.73 -22.27 -7.96
N VAL A 238 1.79 -21.43 -6.93
CA VAL A 238 2.12 -20.01 -7.05
C VAL A 238 3.49 -19.77 -7.70
N GLY A 239 4.42 -20.73 -7.60
CA GLY A 239 5.71 -20.73 -8.29
C GLY A 239 5.60 -20.69 -9.82
N ALA A 240 4.46 -21.04 -10.41
CA ALA A 240 4.20 -20.89 -11.85
C ALA A 240 4.28 -19.42 -12.34
N ASN A 241 4.23 -18.45 -11.43
CA ASN A 241 4.41 -17.03 -11.74
C ASN A 241 5.89 -16.65 -11.97
N ILE A 242 6.83 -17.53 -11.61
CA ILE A 242 8.26 -17.31 -11.73
C ILE A 242 8.72 -17.82 -13.09
N VAL A 243 8.81 -16.89 -14.04
CA VAL A 243 9.23 -17.20 -15.43
C VAL A 243 10.30 -16.20 -15.83
N PHE A 244 11.40 -16.70 -16.39
CA PHE A 244 12.41 -15.82 -16.95
C PHE A 244 11.88 -15.12 -18.22
N ASN A 245 11.84 -13.79 -18.21
CA ASN A 245 11.24 -12.98 -19.27
C ASN A 245 12.17 -11.83 -19.69
N TRP A 246 12.98 -12.07 -20.72
CA TRP A 246 13.93 -11.08 -21.25
C TRP A 246 13.26 -9.85 -21.85
N LYS A 247 12.00 -9.96 -22.32
CA LYS A 247 11.27 -8.82 -22.89
C LYS A 247 11.06 -7.70 -21.87
N ASN A 248 11.13 -8.02 -20.57
CA ASN A 248 10.99 -7.03 -19.52
C ASN A 248 12.19 -6.07 -19.39
N ILE A 249 13.31 -6.31 -20.08
CA ILE A 249 14.48 -5.40 -20.08
C ILE A 249 14.10 -3.98 -20.55
N GLY A 250 13.17 -3.86 -21.50
CA GLY A 250 12.70 -2.58 -22.04
C GLY A 250 11.87 -1.76 -21.05
N ASN A 251 11.49 -2.32 -19.90
CA ASN A 251 10.63 -1.65 -18.93
C ASN A 251 11.38 -0.83 -17.88
N ALA A 252 12.69 -0.63 -18.01
CA ALA A 252 13.51 0.15 -17.08
C ALA A 252 12.87 1.52 -16.75
N VAL A 253 12.55 2.31 -17.78
CA VAL A 253 11.93 3.64 -17.64
C VAL A 253 10.52 3.54 -17.07
N THR A 254 9.73 2.55 -17.49
CA THR A 254 8.38 2.30 -16.99
C THR A 254 8.39 2.00 -15.49
N ILE A 255 9.32 1.17 -15.02
CA ILE A 255 9.47 0.84 -13.60
C ILE A 255 9.92 2.07 -12.82
N LEU A 256 10.90 2.82 -13.33
CA LEU A 256 11.41 4.02 -12.67
C LEU A 256 10.30 5.06 -12.47
N THR A 257 9.54 5.35 -13.51
CA THR A 257 8.46 6.35 -13.48
C THR A 257 7.30 5.91 -12.59
N ARG A 258 6.89 4.63 -12.64
CA ARG A 258 5.85 4.06 -11.76
C ARG A 258 6.27 3.97 -10.31
N TYR A 259 7.56 3.75 -10.03
CA TYR A 259 8.06 3.74 -8.66
C TYR A 259 7.98 5.14 -8.03
N TRP A 260 8.42 6.17 -8.77
CA TRP A 260 8.37 7.55 -8.28
C TRP A 260 6.95 8.12 -8.22
N SER A 261 6.02 7.59 -9.02
CA SER A 261 4.64 8.05 -9.02
C SER A 261 3.88 7.75 -7.73
N PHE A 262 4.34 6.77 -6.92
CA PHE A 262 3.76 6.48 -5.59
C PHE A 262 3.74 7.67 -4.63
N ALA A 263 4.68 8.60 -4.79
CA ALA A 263 4.74 9.85 -4.02
C ALA A 263 4.27 11.09 -4.80
N ALA A 264 3.73 10.89 -6.01
CA ALA A 264 3.26 11.96 -6.89
C ALA A 264 1.74 11.95 -7.02
N PHE A 265 1.20 13.03 -7.61
CA PHE A 265 -0.21 13.13 -7.98
C PHE A 265 -0.52 12.37 -9.29
N GLU A 266 -0.39 11.05 -9.29
CA GLU A 266 -0.75 10.20 -10.44
C GLU A 266 -2.27 10.01 -10.58
N ILE A 267 -2.97 11.08 -10.91
CA ILE A 267 -4.42 11.07 -11.06
C ILE A 267 -4.95 10.18 -12.20
N PRO A 268 -4.27 10.01 -13.37
CA PRO A 268 -4.84 9.22 -14.46
C PRO A 268 -5.05 7.77 -14.09
N TYR A 269 -4.18 7.22 -13.25
CA TYR A 269 -4.28 5.84 -12.78
C TYR A 269 -5.49 5.64 -11.87
N VAL A 270 -5.75 6.60 -10.98
CA VAL A 270 -6.83 6.54 -9.99
C VAL A 270 -8.21 6.75 -10.61
N VAL A 271 -8.30 7.49 -11.72
CA VAL A 271 -9.56 7.67 -12.45
C VAL A 271 -9.91 6.43 -13.28
N GLY A 272 -8.94 5.85 -13.98
CA GLY A 272 -9.15 4.65 -14.80
C GLY A 272 -8.89 4.87 -16.29
N ASN A 273 -9.70 4.28 -17.16
CA ASN A 273 -9.49 4.30 -18.60
C ASN A 273 -9.90 5.66 -19.23
N SER A 274 -9.74 5.82 -20.55
CA SER A 274 -10.02 7.08 -21.24
C SER A 274 -11.51 7.46 -21.24
N GLU A 275 -12.40 6.48 -21.32
CA GLU A 275 -13.86 6.68 -21.30
C GLU A 275 -14.33 7.15 -19.92
N GLU A 276 -13.84 6.51 -18.86
CA GLU A 276 -14.15 6.87 -17.48
C GLU A 276 -13.63 8.26 -17.13
N LYS A 277 -12.45 8.65 -17.64
CA LYS A 277 -11.94 10.03 -17.50
C LYS A 277 -12.86 11.04 -18.16
N TRP A 278 -13.34 10.73 -19.36
CA TRP A 278 -14.26 11.61 -20.08
C TRP A 278 -15.60 11.73 -19.35
N GLN A 279 -16.15 10.61 -18.89
CA GLN A 279 -17.40 10.59 -18.14
C GLN A 279 -17.29 11.40 -16.84
N LEU A 280 -16.21 11.19 -16.06
CA LEU A 280 -15.93 11.95 -14.85
C LEU A 280 -15.90 13.46 -15.13
N LEU A 281 -15.16 13.89 -16.15
CA LEU A 281 -15.05 15.31 -16.48
C LEU A 281 -16.38 15.91 -16.99
N LYS A 282 -17.22 15.11 -17.64
CA LYS A 282 -18.54 15.54 -18.10
C LYS A 282 -19.52 15.72 -16.93
N GLU A 283 -19.55 14.78 -16.00
CA GLU A 283 -20.49 14.81 -14.86
C GLU A 283 -20.02 15.73 -13.73
N GLN A 284 -18.71 15.85 -13.56
CA GLN A 284 -18.08 16.66 -12.52
C GLN A 284 -17.23 17.78 -13.12
N MET A 285 -17.75 18.54 -14.08
CA MET A 285 -16.98 19.58 -14.81
C MET A 285 -16.19 20.55 -13.91
N TRP A 286 -16.71 20.84 -12.71
CA TRP A 286 -16.05 21.70 -11.73
C TRP A 286 -14.67 21.18 -11.28
N ILE A 287 -14.39 19.87 -11.45
CA ILE A 287 -13.09 19.29 -11.11
C ILE A 287 -12.04 19.48 -12.20
N ALA A 288 -12.45 19.80 -13.44
CA ALA A 288 -11.56 19.89 -14.60
C ALA A 288 -10.32 20.77 -14.36
N PRO A 289 -10.41 21.99 -13.78
CA PRO A 289 -9.22 22.79 -13.51
C PRO A 289 -8.26 22.10 -12.52
N PHE A 290 -8.80 21.42 -11.48
CA PHE A 290 -7.98 20.69 -10.52
C PHE A 290 -7.34 19.46 -11.15
N PHE A 291 -8.09 18.72 -11.98
CA PHE A 291 -7.59 17.58 -12.73
C PHE A 291 -6.41 17.98 -13.62
N LEU A 292 -6.57 19.00 -14.47
CA LEU A 292 -5.51 19.46 -15.37
C LEU A 292 -4.28 19.96 -14.61
N PHE A 293 -4.49 20.75 -13.55
CA PHE A 293 -3.39 21.22 -12.71
C PHE A 293 -2.63 20.07 -12.05
N LEU A 294 -3.34 19.13 -11.42
CA LEU A 294 -2.72 17.98 -10.74
C LEU A 294 -2.04 17.01 -11.71
N LEU A 295 -2.54 16.89 -12.95
CA LEU A 295 -1.90 16.09 -13.99
C LEU A 295 -0.49 16.62 -14.28
N LEU A 296 -0.37 17.93 -14.51
CA LEU A 296 0.90 18.60 -14.76
C LEU A 296 1.83 18.49 -13.55
N VAL A 297 1.27 18.69 -12.34
CA VAL A 297 2.01 18.54 -11.08
C VAL A 297 2.54 17.12 -10.91
N GLY A 298 1.73 16.09 -11.22
CA GLY A 298 2.14 14.69 -11.11
C GLY A 298 3.37 14.38 -11.97
N PHE A 299 3.37 14.80 -13.23
CA PHE A 299 4.54 14.67 -14.11
C PHE A 299 5.74 15.47 -13.60
N ALA A 300 5.52 16.72 -13.18
CA ALA A 300 6.57 17.56 -12.63
C ALA A 300 7.19 16.96 -11.35
N GLN A 301 6.39 16.32 -10.50
CA GLN A 301 6.85 15.64 -9.28
C GLN A 301 7.70 14.42 -9.61
N VAL A 302 7.26 13.55 -10.54
CA VAL A 302 8.07 12.40 -10.98
C VAL A 302 9.41 12.87 -11.56
N GLY A 303 9.38 13.88 -12.45
CA GLY A 303 10.59 14.48 -13.00
C GLY A 303 11.49 15.08 -11.92
N LEU A 304 10.91 15.81 -10.96
CA LEU A 304 11.64 16.34 -9.81
C LEU A 304 12.32 15.22 -9.01
N PHE A 305 11.64 14.13 -8.68
CA PHE A 305 12.21 13.07 -7.84
C PHE A 305 13.40 12.39 -8.52
N ILE A 306 13.31 12.17 -9.84
CA ILE A 306 14.40 11.64 -10.65
C ILE A 306 15.56 12.64 -10.71
N LEU A 307 15.31 13.89 -11.09
CA LEU A 307 16.35 14.92 -11.21
C LEU A 307 17.02 15.25 -9.88
N SER A 308 16.27 15.14 -8.78
CA SER A 308 16.74 15.38 -7.42
C SER A 308 17.87 14.44 -7.01
N TYR A 309 18.03 13.29 -7.69
CA TYR A 309 19.16 12.40 -7.48
C TYR A 309 20.51 13.10 -7.76
N PHE A 310 20.53 14.02 -8.72
CA PHE A 310 21.73 14.75 -9.17
C PHE A 310 21.93 16.09 -8.47
N PHE A 311 20.97 16.54 -7.65
CA PHE A 311 21.10 17.81 -6.94
C PHE A 311 22.12 17.73 -5.81
N LYS A 312 22.97 18.75 -5.67
CA LYS A 312 23.92 18.83 -4.56
C LYS A 312 23.19 19.06 -3.24
N THR A 313 23.59 18.32 -2.21
CA THR A 313 23.06 18.42 -0.86
C THR A 313 24.12 18.06 0.17
N ASP A 314 24.11 18.73 1.31
CA ASP A 314 24.93 18.39 2.48
C ASP A 314 24.18 17.49 3.47
N ASN A 315 22.90 17.21 3.21
CA ASN A 315 22.10 16.32 4.04
C ASN A 315 22.50 14.84 3.79
N GLU A 316 23.26 14.28 4.72
CA GLU A 316 23.73 12.88 4.68
C GLU A 316 22.60 11.85 4.70
N GLU A 317 21.49 12.11 5.42
CA GLU A 317 20.34 11.19 5.43
C GLU A 317 19.70 11.12 4.04
N TRP A 318 19.58 12.27 3.36
CA TRP A 318 19.06 12.31 1.99
C TRP A 318 19.96 11.58 0.99
N LYS A 319 21.29 11.72 1.10
CA LYS A 319 22.25 10.98 0.26
C LYS A 319 22.09 9.47 0.41
N LYS A 320 21.93 8.98 1.64
CA LYS A 320 21.72 7.55 1.89
C LYS A 320 20.36 7.07 1.40
N MET A 321 19.32 7.90 1.53
CA MET A 321 18.00 7.61 0.94
C MET A 321 18.04 7.53 -0.58
N ARG A 322 18.89 8.31 -1.28
CA ARG A 322 19.10 8.16 -2.73
C ARG A 322 19.59 6.76 -3.07
N TRP A 323 20.63 6.28 -2.38
CA TRP A 323 21.17 4.95 -2.61
C TRP A 323 20.16 3.84 -2.30
N LEU A 324 19.38 3.97 -1.22
CA LEU A 324 18.32 3.00 -0.91
C LEU A 324 17.25 2.96 -2.01
N ASN A 325 16.83 4.12 -2.54
CA ASN A 325 15.86 4.18 -3.64
C ASN A 325 16.45 3.65 -4.95
N LEU A 326 17.74 3.88 -5.24
CA LEU A 326 18.41 3.28 -6.39
C LEU A 326 18.47 1.75 -6.26
N PHE A 327 18.87 1.25 -5.09
CA PHE A 327 18.83 -0.18 -4.79
C PHE A 327 17.42 -0.75 -4.99
N THR A 328 16.41 -0.04 -4.50
CA THR A 328 15.00 -0.44 -4.65
C THR A 328 14.60 -0.55 -6.12
N TYR A 329 14.92 0.48 -6.91
CA TYR A 329 14.66 0.48 -8.35
C TYR A 329 15.35 -0.69 -9.06
N LEU A 330 16.64 -0.91 -8.79
CA LEU A 330 17.41 -2.01 -9.39
C LEU A 330 16.86 -3.37 -8.98
N LEU A 331 16.44 -3.53 -7.72
CA LEU A 331 15.84 -4.75 -7.21
C LEU A 331 14.52 -5.05 -7.91
N VAL A 332 13.63 -4.05 -8.03
CA VAL A 332 12.35 -4.20 -8.75
C VAL A 332 12.61 -4.52 -10.21
N PHE A 333 13.50 -3.78 -10.86
CA PHE A 333 13.92 -4.03 -12.24
C PHE A 333 14.40 -5.47 -12.44
N ALA A 334 15.32 -5.94 -11.58
CA ALA A 334 15.82 -7.29 -11.61
C ALA A 334 14.72 -8.34 -11.37
N SER A 335 13.79 -8.08 -10.44
CA SER A 335 12.69 -9.00 -10.12
C SER A 335 11.76 -9.25 -11.31
N PHE A 336 11.55 -8.26 -12.17
CA PHE A 336 10.71 -8.41 -13.36
C PHE A 336 11.34 -9.27 -14.45
N PHE A 337 12.64 -9.57 -14.39
CA PHE A 337 13.20 -10.63 -15.23
C PHE A 337 12.65 -12.00 -14.88
N PHE A 338 12.09 -12.20 -13.69
CA PHE A 338 11.57 -13.48 -13.21
C PHE A 338 10.05 -13.45 -13.02
N SER A 339 9.34 -12.60 -13.78
CA SER A 339 7.89 -12.49 -13.72
C SER A 339 7.24 -12.78 -15.08
N ILE A 340 6.15 -13.55 -15.05
CA ILE A 340 5.28 -13.78 -16.21
C ILE A 340 4.59 -12.50 -16.71
N LYS A 341 4.44 -11.47 -15.86
CA LYS A 341 3.73 -10.23 -16.18
C LYS A 341 4.69 -9.05 -16.35
N GLY A 342 4.31 -8.10 -17.21
CA GLY A 342 4.92 -6.78 -17.26
C GLY A 342 4.69 -5.98 -15.97
N PRO A 343 5.48 -4.91 -15.74
CA PRO A 343 5.57 -4.28 -14.43
C PRO A 343 4.43 -3.33 -14.10
N SER A 344 3.27 -3.84 -13.70
CA SER A 344 2.14 -3.01 -13.26
C SER A 344 2.39 -2.38 -11.89
N SER A 345 2.03 -1.11 -11.70
CA SER A 345 2.32 -0.36 -10.47
C SER A 345 1.80 -1.03 -9.20
N HIS A 346 0.63 -1.68 -9.24
CA HIS A 346 0.09 -2.39 -8.07
C HIS A 346 0.96 -3.57 -7.63
N THR A 347 1.77 -4.18 -8.51
CA THR A 347 2.56 -5.37 -8.16
C THR A 347 3.75 -5.06 -7.27
N PHE A 348 4.10 -3.79 -7.07
CA PHE A 348 5.19 -3.36 -6.18
C PHE A 348 4.83 -2.11 -5.36
N CYS A 349 3.54 -1.77 -5.27
CA CYS A 349 3.05 -0.61 -4.51
C CYS A 349 3.35 -0.67 -3.01
N MET A 350 3.62 -1.86 -2.46
CA MET A 350 4.11 -2.01 -1.08
C MET A 350 5.40 -1.23 -0.80
N LEU A 351 6.15 -0.85 -1.84
CA LEU A 351 7.37 -0.04 -1.71
C LEU A 351 7.09 1.45 -1.48
N LEU A 352 5.82 1.89 -1.53
CA LEU A 352 5.37 3.27 -1.35
C LEU A 352 6.03 4.06 -0.19
N PRO A 353 6.36 3.46 0.97
CA PRO A 353 7.00 4.21 2.05
C PRO A 353 8.32 4.88 1.64
N LEU A 354 9.11 4.23 0.79
CA LEU A 354 10.42 4.72 0.37
C LEU A 354 10.38 5.97 -0.53
N PRO A 355 9.63 5.99 -1.66
CA PRO A 355 9.47 7.20 -2.46
C PRO A 355 8.72 8.28 -1.69
N MET A 356 7.78 7.93 -0.80
CA MET A 356 7.09 8.90 0.05
C MET A 356 8.09 9.66 0.94
N ILE A 357 8.94 8.96 1.70
CA ILE A 357 9.97 9.59 2.54
C ILE A 357 10.93 10.43 1.69
N TYR A 358 11.37 9.90 0.55
CA TYR A 358 12.29 10.60 -0.35
C TYR A 358 11.71 11.90 -0.92
N SER A 359 10.41 11.91 -1.25
CA SER A 359 9.73 13.09 -1.80
C SER A 359 9.84 14.31 -0.88
N PHE A 360 9.78 14.10 0.44
CA PHE A 360 9.86 15.18 1.41
C PHE A 360 11.27 15.77 1.53
N TYR A 361 12.33 14.99 1.29
CA TYR A 361 13.68 15.57 1.19
C TYR A 361 13.78 16.48 -0.04
N CYS A 362 13.16 16.08 -1.16
CA CYS A 362 13.11 16.92 -2.37
C CYS A 362 12.32 18.20 -2.11
N TYR A 363 11.17 18.11 -1.42
CA TYR A 363 10.38 19.28 -1.05
C TYR A 363 11.10 20.21 -0.08
N GLU A 364 11.76 19.68 0.96
CA GLU A 364 12.56 20.46 1.89
C GLU A 364 13.65 21.24 1.14
N TRP A 365 14.39 20.55 0.27
CA TRP A 365 15.42 21.20 -0.55
C TRP A 365 14.84 22.31 -1.44
N LEU A 366 13.71 22.07 -2.11
CA LEU A 366 13.10 23.11 -2.94
C LEU A 366 12.59 24.30 -2.12
N ILE A 367 11.98 24.06 -0.95
CA ILE A 367 11.49 25.12 -0.05
C ILE A 367 12.65 25.99 0.41
N THR A 368 13.78 25.39 0.79
CA THR A 368 14.97 26.15 1.24
C THR A 368 15.58 27.00 0.12
N LYS A 369 15.45 26.58 -1.15
CA LYS A 369 15.94 27.36 -2.30
C LYS A 369 14.94 28.41 -2.78
N LYS A 370 13.65 28.14 -2.67
CA LYS A 370 12.58 28.96 -3.25
C LYS A 370 11.36 28.95 -2.33
N ALA A 371 11.17 30.03 -1.57
CA ALA A 371 10.07 30.17 -0.61
C ALA A 371 8.66 30.00 -1.23
N PHE A 372 8.47 30.33 -2.52
CA PHE A 372 7.18 30.16 -3.20
C PHE A 372 6.76 28.69 -3.32
N VAL A 373 7.70 27.73 -3.27
CA VAL A 373 7.40 26.29 -3.35
C VAL A 373 6.48 25.87 -2.21
N LEU A 374 6.62 26.47 -1.03
CA LEU A 374 5.71 26.19 0.07
C LEU A 374 4.28 26.63 -0.26
N LYS A 375 4.09 27.77 -0.94
CA LYS A 375 2.77 28.21 -1.41
C LYS A 375 2.22 27.23 -2.46
N LEU A 376 3.06 26.78 -3.39
CA LEU A 376 2.69 25.80 -4.41
C LEU A 376 2.24 24.47 -3.78
N LEU A 377 2.96 23.95 -2.78
CA LEU A 377 2.57 22.72 -2.07
C LEU A 377 1.21 22.86 -1.37
N LYS A 378 0.90 24.02 -0.80
CA LYS A 378 -0.43 24.28 -0.23
C LYS A 378 -1.52 24.22 -1.30
N ILE A 379 -1.28 24.83 -2.46
CA ILE A 379 -2.21 24.80 -3.60
C ILE A 379 -2.40 23.36 -4.07
N ILE A 380 -1.32 22.59 -4.23
CA ILE A 380 -1.37 21.17 -4.59
C ILE A 380 -2.23 20.38 -3.61
N VAL A 381 -2.06 20.58 -2.30
CA VAL A 381 -2.88 19.93 -1.28
C VAL A 381 -4.37 20.28 -1.44
N ILE A 382 -4.69 21.57 -1.59
CA ILE A 382 -6.08 22.03 -1.73
C ILE A 382 -6.71 21.43 -3.00
N CYS A 383 -6.03 21.55 -4.15
CA CYS A 383 -6.48 20.97 -5.41
C CYS A 383 -6.65 19.45 -5.29
N GLY A 384 -5.72 18.78 -4.62
CA GLY A 384 -5.77 17.34 -4.37
C GLY A 384 -7.02 16.92 -3.61
N VAL A 385 -7.34 17.62 -2.51
CA VAL A 385 -8.56 17.37 -1.73
C VAL A 385 -9.81 17.61 -2.58
N LEU A 386 -9.89 18.73 -3.30
CA LEU A 386 -11.04 19.05 -4.14
C LEU A 386 -11.24 18.03 -5.27
N PHE A 387 -10.15 17.61 -5.92
CA PHE A 387 -10.18 16.55 -6.92
C PHE A 387 -10.71 15.23 -6.35
N HIS A 388 -10.19 14.80 -5.19
CA HIS A 388 -10.63 13.56 -4.56
C HIS A 388 -12.07 13.61 -4.05
N ILE A 389 -12.58 14.78 -3.64
CA ILE A 389 -14.00 14.97 -3.33
C ILE A 389 -14.85 14.70 -4.58
N GLY A 390 -14.55 15.35 -5.70
CA GLY A 390 -15.34 15.18 -6.91
C GLY A 390 -15.24 13.77 -7.50
N LEU A 391 -14.05 13.15 -7.43
CA LEU A 391 -13.90 11.74 -7.78
C LEU A 391 -14.71 10.82 -6.85
N GLY A 392 -14.75 11.11 -5.55
CA GLY A 392 -15.58 10.39 -4.59
C GLY A 392 -17.07 10.48 -4.91
N VAL A 393 -17.57 11.67 -5.26
CA VAL A 393 -18.97 11.88 -5.69
C VAL A 393 -19.29 11.07 -6.95
N PHE A 394 -18.40 11.10 -7.95
CA PHE A 394 -18.57 10.28 -9.15
C PHE A 394 -18.59 8.78 -8.85
N ASN A 395 -17.60 8.30 -8.08
CA ASN A 395 -17.48 6.89 -7.76
C ASN A 395 -18.64 6.39 -6.88
N TYR A 396 -19.19 7.24 -6.00
CA TYR A 396 -20.37 6.92 -5.19
C TYR A 396 -21.51 6.38 -6.06
N GLN A 397 -21.74 7.01 -7.22
CA GLN A 397 -22.81 6.64 -8.16
C GLN A 397 -22.43 5.47 -9.06
N HIS A 398 -21.15 5.32 -9.43
CA HIS A 398 -20.75 4.42 -10.51
C HIS A 398 -20.05 3.13 -10.07
N ARG A 399 -19.31 3.18 -8.97
CA ARG A 399 -18.32 2.16 -8.58
C ARG A 399 -18.45 1.67 -7.15
N SER A 400 -19.04 2.49 -6.28
CA SER A 400 -19.09 2.22 -4.86
C SER A 400 -20.02 1.06 -4.51
N LEU A 401 -19.82 0.54 -3.31
CA LEU A 401 -20.74 -0.40 -2.65
C LEU A 401 -22.19 0.08 -2.71
N TYR A 402 -22.44 1.40 -2.68
CA TYR A 402 -23.78 1.98 -2.65
C TYR A 402 -24.55 1.86 -3.97
N LYS A 403 -23.89 1.50 -5.07
CA LYS A 403 -24.57 1.21 -6.34
C LYS A 403 -25.57 0.05 -6.21
N ASP A 404 -25.25 -0.96 -5.41
CA ASP A 404 -26.15 -2.07 -5.08
C ASP A 404 -25.85 -2.62 -3.68
N ARG A 405 -25.96 -1.72 -2.69
CA ARG A 405 -25.75 -2.08 -1.28
C ARG A 405 -26.74 -3.15 -0.82
N ALA A 406 -27.96 -3.13 -1.36
CA ALA A 406 -29.04 -4.05 -1.00
C ALA A 406 -28.63 -5.51 -1.25
N LYS A 407 -27.89 -5.79 -2.34
CA LYS A 407 -27.37 -7.12 -2.63
C LYS A 407 -26.42 -7.65 -1.54
N VAL A 408 -25.55 -6.80 -1.01
CA VAL A 408 -24.63 -7.18 0.08
C VAL A 408 -25.37 -7.38 1.40
N VAL A 409 -26.34 -6.51 1.70
CA VAL A 409 -27.22 -6.67 2.88
C VAL A 409 -27.96 -8.00 2.81
N LYS A 410 -28.55 -8.33 1.65
CA LYS A 410 -29.23 -9.61 1.42
C LYS A 410 -28.30 -10.80 1.65
N ALA A 411 -27.07 -10.76 1.14
CA ALA A 411 -26.08 -11.81 1.35
C ALA A 411 -25.72 -12.02 2.82
N LEU A 412 -25.63 -10.93 3.59
CA LEU A 412 -25.42 -10.99 5.04
C LEU A 412 -26.66 -11.53 5.76
N ASP A 413 -27.86 -11.04 5.43
CA ASP A 413 -29.12 -11.43 6.07
C ASP A 413 -29.43 -12.91 5.88
N GLU A 414 -29.26 -13.42 4.66
CA GLU A 414 -29.44 -14.83 4.33
C GLU A 414 -28.27 -15.71 4.77
N MET A 415 -27.19 -15.12 5.32
CA MET A 415 -25.93 -15.82 5.65
C MET A 415 -25.44 -16.65 4.46
N ASN A 416 -25.46 -16.05 3.26
CA ASN A 416 -25.12 -16.71 2.02
C ASN A 416 -24.34 -15.77 1.10
N TYR A 417 -23.02 -15.94 1.07
CA TYR A 417 -22.13 -15.13 0.21
C TYR A 417 -22.45 -15.24 -1.28
N LYS A 418 -23.05 -16.35 -1.74
CA LYS A 418 -23.38 -16.58 -3.16
C LYS A 418 -24.43 -15.62 -3.69
N VAL A 419 -25.21 -14.99 -2.81
CA VAL A 419 -26.13 -13.91 -3.17
C VAL A 419 -25.37 -12.72 -3.76
N LEU A 420 -24.19 -12.41 -3.24
CA LEU A 420 -23.35 -11.33 -3.74
C LEU A 420 -22.62 -11.75 -5.03
N GLY A 421 -22.04 -12.95 -5.03
CA GLY A 421 -21.37 -13.54 -6.20
C GLY A 421 -20.63 -14.82 -5.84
N THR A 422 -20.09 -15.51 -6.85
CA THR A 422 -19.28 -16.72 -6.68
C THR A 422 -17.80 -16.37 -6.54
N ARG A 423 -17.07 -17.15 -5.74
CA ARG A 423 -15.61 -17.10 -5.75
C ARG A 423 -15.12 -17.77 -7.03
N ARG A 424 -14.06 -17.22 -7.64
CA ARG A 424 -13.40 -17.86 -8.81
C ARG A 424 -12.99 -19.30 -8.50
N SER A 425 -12.56 -19.55 -7.27
CA SER A 425 -12.20 -20.88 -6.79
C SER A 425 -13.40 -21.84 -6.83
N ASP A 426 -14.58 -21.39 -6.37
CA ASP A 426 -15.80 -22.21 -6.40
C ASP A 426 -16.16 -22.62 -7.84
N ASP A 427 -16.05 -21.68 -8.79
CA ASP A 427 -16.36 -21.94 -10.21
C ASP A 427 -15.35 -22.90 -10.87
N LEU A 428 -14.11 -22.92 -10.37
CA LEU A 428 -13.04 -23.79 -10.83
C LEU A 428 -12.95 -25.11 -10.05
N GLY A 429 -13.83 -25.33 -9.08
CA GLY A 429 -13.93 -26.56 -8.30
C GLY A 429 -12.92 -26.71 -7.17
N TYR A 430 -12.24 -25.64 -6.78
CA TYR A 430 -11.22 -25.64 -5.72
C TYR A 430 -11.48 -24.56 -4.66
N GLY A 431 -10.76 -24.61 -3.56
CA GLY A 431 -10.97 -23.73 -2.41
C GLY A 431 -12.05 -24.26 -1.47
N TYR A 432 -11.78 -24.09 -0.18
CA TYR A 432 -12.55 -24.59 0.98
C TYR A 432 -13.98 -24.05 1.04
#